data_AF-A0A2N6E9W6-F1
#
_entry.id   AF-A0A2N6E9W6-F1
#
_cell.length_a   1.000
_cell.length_b   1.000
_cell.length_c   1.000
_cell.angle_alpha   90.00
_cell.angle_beta   90.00
_cell.angle_gamma   90.00
#
_symmetry.space_group_name_H-M   'P 1'
#
loop_
_entity.id
_entity.type
_entity.pdbx_description
1 polymer ?
#
loop_
_entity_poly.entity_id
_entity_poly.type
_entity_poly.pdbx_seq_one_letter_code
_entity_poly.pdbx_strand_id
1 'polypeptide(L)'
;MFMLRSLKSKILLAEIVPILLVVFVLGVLADRFIERALLDAKEDQMHAAVAGLVQDVEHYLRSLSEMVEGIDLTDYHRTARAEPLARQFARLQNNLQVLCLLDADGREEIRVAGGQSSRELRDHGESPVLPEAMQHPNEVVFSSIRVHSGLEAPHFHLALARYGYFGDEFHGVLWADVTVASMVERFLAEVPVDKGIISLVDAQGRLLYHSETGYAGEPAAAGGPEGRRLLEEARGLRAGFGRGVLQGIDGFVAHAPVEKLGFSVLLTVPSSDFLAASRDLQTLVLLLCLVALAGGTVLALLLGRNFTRDLLRIGRHVELVAEGDLGQRLRIGSGDELQRLAVSINAMTENLQHSLSRER
;
A
#
# COMPACT_ATOMS: atom_id res chain seq x y z
N MET A 1 28.40 -3.13 38.49
CA MET A 1 29.82 -2.96 38.10
C MET A 1 30.51 -4.31 38.23
N PHE A 2 30.54 -5.11 37.16
CA PHE A 2 31.12 -6.47 37.20
C PHE A 2 32.65 -6.38 37.33
N MET A 3 33.21 -6.72 38.49
CA MET A 3 34.66 -6.86 38.67
C MET A 3 35.16 -8.09 37.89
N LEU A 4 35.66 -7.86 36.68
CA LEU A 4 36.29 -8.90 35.84
C LEU A 4 37.63 -9.31 36.45
N ARG A 5 37.67 -10.49 37.09
CA ARG A 5 38.83 -11.01 37.84
C ARG A 5 39.98 -11.58 36.97
N SER A 6 39.78 -11.82 35.66
CA SER A 6 40.84 -12.38 34.78
C SER A 6 41.07 -11.54 33.53
N LEU A 7 42.32 -11.49 33.05
CA LEU A 7 42.72 -10.83 31.80
C LEU A 7 41.89 -11.34 30.60
N LYS A 8 41.63 -12.66 30.58
CA LYS A 8 40.78 -13.32 29.57
C LYS A 8 39.38 -12.72 29.52
N SER A 9 38.77 -12.48 30.67
CA SER A 9 37.41 -11.93 30.74
C SER A 9 37.37 -10.46 30.27
N LYS A 10 38.43 -9.68 30.52
CA LYS A 10 38.53 -8.29 30.04
C LYS A 10 38.68 -8.22 28.52
N ILE A 11 39.51 -9.09 27.93
CA ILE A 11 39.71 -9.17 26.47
C ILE A 11 38.42 -9.62 25.79
N LEU A 12 37.78 -10.69 26.27
CA LEU A 12 36.51 -11.16 25.71
C LEU A 12 35.40 -10.11 25.77
N LEU A 13 35.32 -9.35 26.86
CA LEU A 13 34.36 -8.26 26.97
C LEU A 13 34.65 -7.13 25.97
N ALA A 14 35.93 -6.80 25.77
CA ALA A 14 36.36 -5.79 24.81
C ALA A 14 36.08 -6.18 23.36
N GLU A 15 35.96 -7.47 23.04
CA GLU A 15 35.61 -7.97 21.70
C GLU A 15 34.09 -8.15 21.52
N ILE A 16 33.40 -8.76 22.50
CA ILE A 16 31.98 -9.10 22.38
C ILE A 16 31.09 -7.86 22.43
N VAL A 17 31.42 -6.87 23.29
CA VAL A 17 30.62 -5.65 23.43
C VAL A 17 30.50 -4.86 22.13
N PRO A 18 31.58 -4.56 21.38
CA PRO A 18 31.47 -3.87 20.10
C PRO A 18 30.73 -4.70 19.04
N ILE A 19 30.89 -6.03 19.01
CA ILE A 19 30.12 -6.88 18.08
C ILE A 19 28.62 -6.78 18.39
N LEU A 20 28.23 -6.92 19.66
CA LEU A 20 26.84 -6.76 20.08
C LEU A 20 26.31 -5.35 19.77
N LEU A 21 27.11 -4.32 19.98
CA LEU A 21 26.74 -2.95 19.65
C LEU A 21 26.50 -2.77 18.15
N VAL A 22 27.39 -3.29 17.30
CA VAL A 22 27.25 -3.20 15.84
C VAL A 22 26.01 -3.97 15.37
N VAL A 23 25.80 -5.19 15.85
CA VAL A 23 24.61 -5.99 15.52
C VAL A 23 23.33 -5.29 15.98
N PHE A 24 23.33 -4.69 17.17
CA PHE A 24 22.21 -3.93 17.68
C PHE A 24 21.91 -2.69 16.82
N VAL A 25 22.94 -1.90 16.50
CA VAL A 25 22.80 -0.70 15.67
C VAL A 25 22.33 -1.07 14.26
N LEU A 26 22.90 -2.11 13.65
CA LEU A 26 22.47 -2.60 12.33
C LEU A 26 21.04 -3.12 12.36
N GLY A 27 20.64 -3.85 13.40
CA GLY A 27 19.27 -4.33 13.56
C GLY A 27 18.26 -3.19 13.66
N VAL A 28 18.56 -2.17 14.47
CA VAL A 28 17.72 -0.97 14.60
C VAL A 28 17.66 -0.16 13.30
N LEU A 29 18.80 0.02 12.62
CA LEU A 29 18.84 0.72 11.33
C LEU A 29 18.07 -0.04 10.25
N ALA A 30 18.23 -1.36 10.18
CA ALA A 30 17.55 -2.20 9.21
C ALA A 30 16.03 -2.16 9.44
N ASP A 31 15.56 -2.27 10.67
CA ASP A 31 14.13 -2.19 10.99
C ASP A 31 13.53 -0.84 10.58
N ARG A 32 14.19 0.27 10.93
CA ARG A 32 13.75 1.62 10.55
C ARG A 32 13.82 1.87 9.05
N PHE A 33 14.81 1.31 8.37
CA PHE A 33 14.94 1.43 6.92
C PHE A 33 13.88 0.63 6.19
N ILE A 34 13.64 -0.62 6.61
CA ILE A 34 12.62 -1.50 6.03
C ILE A 34 11.24 -0.90 6.20
N GLU A 35 10.90 -0.42 7.41
CA GLU A 35 9.58 0.17 7.68
C GLU A 35 9.34 1.39 6.78
N ARG A 36 10.29 2.31 6.66
CA ARG A 36 10.16 3.50 5.81
C ARG A 36 10.12 3.16 4.32
N ALA A 37 11.07 2.36 3.85
CA ALA A 37 11.13 1.98 2.44
C ALA A 37 9.88 1.20 2.00
N LEU A 38 9.34 0.37 2.90
CA LEU A 38 8.09 -0.35 2.65
C LEU A 38 6.89 0.58 2.64
N LEU A 39 6.82 1.54 3.58
CA LEU A 39 5.76 2.54 3.62
C LEU A 39 5.74 3.36 2.33
N ASP A 40 6.87 3.94 1.93
CA ASP A 40 6.99 4.77 0.73
C ASP A 40 6.62 3.96 -0.53
N ALA A 41 7.17 2.73 -0.68
CA ALA A 41 6.89 1.89 -1.83
C ALA A 41 5.40 1.47 -1.91
N LYS A 42 4.76 1.26 -0.76
CA LYS A 42 3.35 0.88 -0.70
C LYS A 42 2.42 2.07 -0.90
N GLU A 43 2.77 3.25 -0.39
CA GLU A 43 2.07 4.50 -0.67
C GLU A 43 2.04 4.75 -2.18
N ASP A 44 3.19 4.68 -2.86
CA ASP A 44 3.28 4.81 -4.31
C ASP A 44 2.42 3.77 -5.05
N GLN A 45 2.51 2.50 -4.62
CA GLN A 45 1.71 1.41 -5.21
C GLN A 45 0.20 1.66 -5.05
N MET A 46 -0.24 2.08 -3.86
CA MET A 46 -1.65 2.32 -3.57
C MET A 46 -2.19 3.56 -4.27
N HIS A 47 -1.40 4.63 -4.35
CA HIS A 47 -1.75 5.80 -5.15
C HIS A 47 -1.90 5.45 -6.63
N ALA A 48 -0.96 4.70 -7.19
CA ALA A 48 -1.05 4.23 -8.58
C ALA A 48 -2.28 3.34 -8.79
N ALA A 49 -2.57 2.44 -7.85
CA ALA A 49 -3.74 1.55 -7.92
C ALA A 49 -5.06 2.34 -7.91
N VAL A 50 -5.21 3.30 -6.98
CA VAL A 50 -6.42 4.13 -6.92
C VAL A 50 -6.55 5.04 -8.13
N ALA A 51 -5.45 5.63 -8.61
CA ALA A 51 -5.46 6.43 -9.84
C ALA A 51 -5.86 5.59 -11.06
N GLY A 52 -5.39 4.35 -11.16
CA GLY A 52 -5.82 3.39 -12.18
C GLY A 52 -7.32 3.12 -12.11
N LEU A 53 -7.85 2.83 -10.91
CA LEU A 53 -9.29 2.61 -10.72
C LEU A 53 -10.13 3.84 -11.12
N VAL A 54 -9.68 5.05 -10.81
CA VAL A 54 -10.36 6.28 -11.25
C VAL A 54 -10.34 6.39 -12.78
N GLN A 55 -9.20 6.12 -13.42
CA GLN A 55 -9.08 6.13 -14.88
C GLN A 55 -9.97 5.08 -15.54
N ASP A 56 -10.10 3.88 -14.96
CA ASP A 56 -10.95 2.81 -15.45
C ASP A 56 -12.43 3.20 -15.37
N VAL A 57 -12.84 3.82 -14.26
CA VAL A 57 -14.18 4.38 -14.11
C VAL A 57 -14.41 5.47 -15.16
N GLU A 58 -13.50 6.42 -15.34
CA GLU A 58 -13.64 7.47 -16.35
C GLU A 58 -13.72 6.91 -17.78
N HIS A 59 -12.90 5.91 -18.09
CA HIS A 59 -12.93 5.21 -19.38
C HIS A 59 -14.27 4.53 -19.61
N TYR A 60 -14.82 3.89 -18.58
CA TYR A 60 -16.14 3.27 -18.65
C TYR A 60 -17.26 4.30 -18.85
N LEU A 61 -17.26 5.41 -18.12
CA LEU A 61 -18.24 6.49 -18.32
C LEU A 61 -18.16 7.07 -19.75
N ARG A 62 -16.95 7.19 -20.31
CA ARG A 62 -16.75 7.60 -21.71
C ARG A 62 -17.35 6.57 -22.67
N SER A 63 -17.08 5.29 -22.47
CA SER A 63 -17.63 4.21 -23.30
C SER A 63 -19.17 4.17 -23.23
N LEU A 64 -19.76 4.40 -22.06
CA LEU A 64 -21.20 4.55 -21.90
C LEU A 64 -21.75 5.76 -22.68
N SER A 65 -21.04 6.89 -22.63
CA SER A 65 -21.43 8.09 -23.38
C SER A 65 -21.45 7.81 -24.88
N GLU A 66 -20.37 7.23 -25.41
CA GLU A 66 -20.24 6.87 -26.83
C GLU A 66 -21.34 5.88 -27.28
N MET A 67 -21.71 4.92 -26.43
CA MET A 67 -22.80 3.99 -26.71
C MET A 67 -24.17 4.68 -26.80
N VAL A 68 -24.47 5.60 -25.89
CA VAL A 68 -25.75 6.32 -25.87
C VAL A 68 -25.81 7.36 -27.00
N GLU A 69 -24.72 8.06 -27.29
CA GLU A 69 -24.61 9.02 -28.41
C GLU A 69 -24.75 8.35 -29.78
N GLY A 70 -24.30 7.10 -29.91
CA GLY A 70 -24.43 6.28 -31.11
C GLY A 70 -25.86 5.81 -31.40
N ILE A 71 -26.83 6.04 -30.50
CA ILE A 71 -28.24 5.71 -30.72
C ILE A 71 -28.84 6.73 -31.69
N ASP A 72 -29.43 6.22 -32.78
CA ASP A 72 -30.12 7.04 -33.77
C ASP A 72 -31.62 7.08 -33.48
N LEU A 73 -32.13 8.29 -33.21
CA LEU A 73 -33.55 8.55 -32.98
C LEU A 73 -34.29 9.04 -34.22
N THR A 74 -33.60 9.26 -35.34
CA THR A 74 -34.18 9.86 -36.56
C THR A 74 -35.33 9.02 -37.12
N ASP A 75 -35.16 7.69 -37.17
CA ASP A 75 -36.19 6.78 -37.66
C ASP A 75 -37.41 6.73 -36.72
N TYR A 76 -37.18 6.77 -35.41
CA TYR A 76 -38.26 6.81 -34.42
C TYR A 76 -39.04 8.12 -34.54
N HIS A 77 -38.36 9.26 -34.57
CA HIS A 77 -38.97 10.58 -34.69
C HIS A 77 -39.87 10.69 -35.94
N ARG A 78 -39.46 10.09 -37.07
CA ARG A 78 -40.24 10.12 -38.32
C ARG A 78 -41.41 9.15 -38.37
N THR A 79 -41.28 7.97 -37.75
CA THR A 79 -42.24 6.86 -37.94
C THR A 79 -43.09 6.55 -36.71
N ALA A 80 -42.71 7.08 -35.54
CA ALA A 80 -43.26 6.75 -34.23
C ALA A 80 -43.30 5.23 -33.92
N ARG A 81 -42.44 4.44 -34.58
CA ARG A 81 -42.39 2.98 -34.38
C ARG A 81 -41.39 2.62 -33.29
N ALA A 82 -41.89 2.13 -32.16
CA ALA A 82 -41.04 1.76 -31.02
C ALA A 82 -40.22 0.48 -31.22
N GLU A 83 -40.67 -0.49 -32.05
CA GLU A 83 -40.04 -1.81 -32.15
C GLU A 83 -38.57 -1.81 -32.64
N PRO A 84 -38.17 -1.04 -33.68
CA PRO A 84 -36.76 -0.98 -34.10
C PRO A 84 -35.86 -0.41 -33.01
N LEU A 85 -36.30 0.68 -32.36
CA LEU A 85 -35.55 1.35 -31.31
C LEU A 85 -35.44 0.49 -30.05
N ALA A 86 -36.53 -0.17 -29.63
CA ALA A 86 -36.51 -1.11 -28.53
C ALA A 86 -35.56 -2.30 -28.77
N ARG A 87 -35.47 -2.80 -30.02
CA ARG A 87 -34.47 -3.83 -30.38
C ARG A 87 -33.04 -3.32 -30.31
N GLN A 88 -32.80 -2.06 -30.66
CA GLN A 88 -31.49 -1.43 -30.49
C GLN A 88 -31.14 -1.32 -29.00
N PHE A 89 -32.08 -0.88 -28.16
CA PHE A 89 -31.90 -0.80 -26.72
C PHE A 89 -31.61 -2.18 -26.10
N ALA A 90 -32.34 -3.21 -26.51
CA ALA A 90 -32.13 -4.58 -26.03
C ALA A 90 -30.73 -5.13 -26.34
N ARG A 91 -30.06 -4.66 -27.41
CA ARG A 91 -28.67 -5.06 -27.70
C ARG A 91 -27.65 -4.44 -26.74
N LEU A 92 -27.98 -3.30 -26.12
CA LEU A 92 -27.12 -2.60 -25.16
C LEU A 92 -27.30 -3.08 -23.72
N GLN A 93 -28.19 -4.06 -23.49
CA GLN A 93 -28.54 -4.59 -22.16
C GLN A 93 -27.34 -5.06 -21.31
N ASN A 94 -26.25 -5.48 -21.96
CA ASN A 94 -25.05 -5.98 -21.27
C ASN A 94 -24.30 -4.85 -20.54
N ASN A 95 -24.49 -3.60 -20.96
CA ASN A 95 -23.83 -2.43 -20.40
C ASN A 95 -24.82 -1.49 -19.69
N LEU A 96 -26.08 -1.46 -20.12
CA LEU A 96 -27.15 -0.60 -19.59
C LEU A 96 -28.35 -1.47 -19.21
N GLN A 97 -28.63 -1.59 -17.90
CA GLN A 97 -29.70 -2.49 -17.42
C GLN A 97 -31.10 -1.99 -17.78
N VAL A 98 -31.26 -0.67 -17.76
CA VAL A 98 -32.49 0.03 -18.15
C VAL A 98 -32.11 1.13 -19.11
N LEU A 99 -32.81 1.18 -20.25
CA LEU A 99 -32.67 2.22 -21.26
C LEU A 99 -34.06 2.67 -21.70
N CYS A 100 -34.29 3.97 -21.62
CA CYS A 100 -35.57 4.61 -21.87
C CYS A 100 -35.44 5.76 -22.86
N LEU A 101 -36.53 6.03 -23.58
CA LEU A 101 -36.73 7.27 -24.30
C LEU A 101 -37.81 8.07 -23.56
N LEU A 102 -37.50 9.32 -23.24
CA LEU A 102 -38.41 10.25 -22.59
C LEU A 102 -38.87 11.34 -23.56
N ASP A 103 -40.09 11.82 -23.37
CA ASP A 103 -40.58 13.03 -24.01
C ASP A 103 -39.98 14.31 -23.38
N ALA A 104 -40.43 15.48 -23.86
CA ALA A 104 -39.96 16.78 -23.35
C ALA A 104 -40.39 17.06 -21.90
N ASP A 105 -41.46 16.40 -21.42
CA ASP A 105 -41.97 16.53 -20.06
C ASP A 105 -41.32 15.51 -19.10
N GLY A 106 -40.46 14.62 -19.61
CA GLY A 106 -39.74 13.61 -18.84
C GLY A 106 -40.50 12.29 -18.67
N ARG A 107 -41.56 12.04 -19.44
CA ARG A 107 -42.33 10.79 -19.39
C ARG A 107 -41.74 9.76 -20.33
N GLU A 108 -41.64 8.51 -19.86
CA GLU A 108 -41.16 7.42 -20.71
C GLU A 108 -42.14 7.14 -21.86
N GLU A 109 -41.64 7.20 -23.09
CA GLU A 109 -42.34 6.72 -24.29
C GLU A 109 -41.94 5.26 -24.61
N ILE A 110 -40.69 4.91 -24.32
CA ILE A 110 -40.14 3.56 -24.49
C ILE A 110 -39.32 3.24 -23.24
N ARG A 111 -39.50 2.03 -22.72
CA ARG A 111 -38.65 1.47 -21.68
C ARG A 111 -38.22 0.06 -22.03
N VAL A 112 -36.91 -0.19 -22.00
CA VAL A 112 -36.33 -1.53 -22.12
C VAL A 112 -35.55 -1.82 -20.85
N ALA A 113 -35.95 -2.86 -20.13
CA ALA A 113 -35.30 -3.30 -18.91
C ALA A 113 -34.98 -4.79 -19.03
N GLY A 114 -33.74 -5.18 -18.73
CA GLY A 114 -33.30 -6.58 -18.87
C GLY A 114 -33.51 -7.16 -20.28
N GLY A 115 -33.34 -6.32 -21.31
CA GLY A 115 -33.50 -6.72 -22.71
C GLY A 115 -34.92 -6.85 -23.23
N GLN A 116 -35.93 -6.59 -22.39
CA GLN A 116 -37.33 -6.67 -22.78
C GLN A 116 -38.01 -5.31 -22.68
N SER A 117 -38.90 -5.01 -23.63
CA SER A 117 -39.74 -3.82 -23.57
C SER A 117 -40.74 -3.95 -22.42
N SER A 118 -40.74 -2.94 -21.54
CA SER A 118 -41.72 -2.82 -20.47
C SER A 118 -42.93 -2.01 -20.94
N ARG A 119 -44.11 -2.37 -20.45
CA ARG A 119 -45.34 -1.55 -20.59
C ARG A 119 -45.57 -0.65 -19.39
N GLU A 120 -44.81 -0.83 -18.31
CA GLU A 120 -44.84 0.03 -17.14
C GLU A 120 -43.90 1.20 -17.36
N LEU A 121 -44.48 2.30 -17.84
CA LEU A 121 -43.81 3.57 -18.08
C LEU A 121 -43.82 4.40 -16.80
N ARG A 122 -42.69 5.05 -16.53
CA ARG A 122 -42.47 5.92 -15.37
C ARG A 122 -42.36 7.38 -15.82
N ASP A 123 -42.59 8.27 -14.87
CA ASP A 123 -42.43 9.71 -15.04
C ASP A 123 -41.14 10.13 -14.33
N HIS A 124 -40.24 10.79 -15.04
CA HIS A 124 -38.96 11.29 -14.56
C HIS A 124 -38.88 12.83 -14.62
N GLY A 125 -40.00 13.52 -14.85
CA GLY A 125 -40.04 14.98 -14.99
C GLY A 125 -39.55 15.74 -13.75
N GLU A 126 -39.59 15.13 -12.57
CA GLU A 126 -39.02 15.71 -11.34
C GLU A 126 -37.49 15.54 -11.22
N SER A 127 -36.84 14.83 -12.15
CA SER A 127 -35.41 14.58 -12.06
C SER A 127 -34.59 15.83 -12.43
N PRO A 128 -33.62 16.24 -11.59
CA PRO A 128 -32.82 17.44 -11.84
C PRO A 128 -31.87 17.30 -13.05
N VAL A 129 -31.58 16.08 -13.49
CA VAL A 129 -30.72 15.82 -14.67
C VAL A 129 -31.41 16.22 -15.99
N LEU A 130 -32.74 16.23 -16.03
CA LEU A 130 -33.48 16.38 -17.28
C LEU A 130 -33.36 17.82 -17.80
N PRO A 131 -33.56 18.86 -16.97
CA PRO A 131 -33.24 20.24 -17.36
C PRO A 131 -31.75 20.46 -17.71
N GLU A 132 -30.83 19.74 -17.06
CA GLU A 132 -29.39 19.84 -17.33
C GLU A 132 -29.06 19.26 -18.72
N ALA A 133 -29.57 18.07 -19.04
CA ALA A 133 -29.42 17.48 -20.36
C ALA A 133 -30.02 18.35 -21.48
N MET A 134 -31.16 19.01 -21.23
CA MET A 134 -31.75 19.94 -22.20
C MET A 134 -30.92 21.22 -22.43
N GLN A 135 -30.12 21.64 -21.44
CA GLN A 135 -29.19 22.77 -21.60
C GLN A 135 -27.93 22.40 -22.38
N HIS A 136 -27.60 21.12 -22.43
CA HIS A 136 -26.43 20.54 -23.12
C HIS A 136 -26.88 19.61 -24.27
N PRO A 137 -27.45 20.17 -25.35
CA PRO A 137 -28.03 19.38 -26.43
C PRO A 137 -26.96 18.51 -27.11
N ASN A 138 -27.31 17.25 -27.37
CA ASN A 138 -26.44 16.23 -27.96
C ASN A 138 -25.19 15.87 -27.13
N GLU A 139 -25.15 16.23 -25.85
CA GLU A 139 -24.09 15.82 -24.91
C GLU A 139 -24.67 14.96 -23.78
N VAL A 140 -23.91 13.95 -23.35
CA VAL A 140 -24.33 13.06 -22.26
C VAL A 140 -24.04 13.69 -20.91
N VAL A 141 -25.10 13.90 -20.13
CA VAL A 141 -25.04 14.39 -18.75
C VAL A 141 -25.21 13.23 -17.78
N PHE A 142 -24.48 13.27 -16.67
CA PHE A 142 -24.49 12.24 -15.64
C PHE A 142 -25.11 12.79 -14.37
N SER A 143 -25.97 11.99 -13.74
CA SER A 143 -26.48 12.34 -12.43
C SER A 143 -25.45 12.07 -11.33
N SER A 144 -25.59 12.78 -10.21
CA SER A 144 -25.02 12.30 -8.95
C SER A 144 -25.59 10.92 -8.60
N ILE A 145 -24.81 10.09 -7.92
CA ILE A 145 -25.29 8.79 -7.43
C ILE A 145 -26.37 9.02 -6.36
N ARG A 146 -27.55 8.44 -6.57
CA ARG A 146 -28.65 8.51 -5.60
C ARG A 146 -28.68 7.23 -4.78
N VAL A 147 -28.67 7.40 -3.46
CA VAL A 147 -28.96 6.34 -2.49
C VAL A 147 -30.40 6.56 -2.02
N HIS A 148 -31.34 5.78 -2.53
CA HIS A 148 -32.68 5.75 -1.96
C HIS A 148 -32.65 4.97 -0.65
N SER A 149 -33.25 5.55 0.40
CA SER A 149 -33.40 4.89 1.69
C SER A 149 -34.30 3.67 1.57
N GLY A 150 -33.70 2.48 1.61
CA GLY A 150 -34.38 1.18 1.64
C GLY A 150 -34.15 0.34 0.38
N LEU A 151 -33.23 -0.62 0.48
CA LEU A 151 -33.03 -1.79 -0.40
C LEU A 151 -32.72 -1.57 -1.90
N GLU A 152 -32.90 -0.38 -2.45
CA GLU A 152 -32.45 -0.09 -3.83
C GLU A 152 -30.94 0.12 -3.87
N ALA A 153 -30.26 -0.65 -4.74
CA ALA A 153 -28.83 -0.49 -4.97
C ALA A 153 -28.54 0.94 -5.47
N PRO A 154 -27.45 1.58 -4.99
CA PRO A 154 -27.05 2.88 -5.50
C PRO A 154 -26.88 2.83 -7.01
N HIS A 155 -27.50 3.79 -7.66
CA HIS A 155 -27.46 3.94 -9.10
C HIS A 155 -27.24 5.39 -9.47
N PHE A 156 -26.65 5.57 -10.65
CA PHE A 156 -26.64 6.84 -11.35
C PHE A 156 -27.30 6.63 -12.71
N HIS A 157 -27.72 7.72 -13.32
CA HIS A 157 -28.31 7.68 -14.63
C HIS A 157 -27.63 8.66 -15.56
N LEU A 158 -27.67 8.32 -16.84
CA LEU A 158 -27.17 9.13 -17.93
C LEU A 158 -28.37 9.68 -18.68
N ALA A 159 -28.33 10.97 -19.02
CA ALA A 159 -29.36 11.63 -19.81
C ALA A 159 -28.72 12.32 -21.02
N LEU A 160 -29.31 12.15 -22.19
CA LEU A 160 -28.88 12.79 -23.44
C LEU A 160 -30.10 13.38 -24.14
N ALA A 161 -30.23 14.70 -24.17
CA ALA A 161 -31.26 15.37 -24.94
C ALA A 161 -30.82 15.43 -26.41
N ARG A 162 -31.54 14.71 -27.29
CA ARG A 162 -31.18 14.62 -28.70
C ARG A 162 -31.92 15.68 -29.50
N TYR A 163 -31.16 16.43 -30.29
CA TYR A 163 -31.68 17.38 -31.25
C TYR A 163 -31.21 17.02 -32.67
N GLY A 164 -32.00 17.38 -33.68
CA GLY A 164 -31.65 17.25 -35.09
C GLY A 164 -30.37 18.03 -35.44
N TYR A 165 -29.81 17.75 -36.62
CA TYR A 165 -28.53 18.31 -37.07
C TYR A 165 -28.48 19.85 -37.04
N PHE A 166 -29.62 20.51 -37.25
CA PHE A 166 -29.74 21.97 -37.25
C PHE A 166 -30.16 22.55 -35.88
N GLY A 167 -30.37 21.71 -34.86
CA GLY A 167 -30.65 22.13 -33.47
C GLY A 167 -32.09 22.59 -33.19
N ASP A 168 -32.96 22.49 -34.18
CA ASP A 168 -34.33 23.01 -34.25
C ASP A 168 -35.40 21.91 -34.06
N GLU A 169 -35.03 20.63 -34.22
CA GLU A 169 -35.92 19.48 -33.98
C GLU A 169 -35.52 18.73 -32.70
N PHE A 170 -36.41 18.67 -31.71
CA PHE A 170 -36.21 17.85 -30.52
C PHE A 170 -36.67 16.41 -30.78
N HIS A 171 -35.78 15.44 -30.60
CA HIS A 171 -36.05 14.03 -30.87
C HIS A 171 -36.38 13.20 -29.62
N GLY A 172 -36.24 13.77 -28.42
CA GLY A 172 -36.46 13.09 -27.14
C GLY A 172 -35.20 13.07 -26.26
N VAL A 173 -35.36 12.62 -25.02
CA VAL A 173 -34.23 12.39 -24.09
C VAL A 173 -33.97 10.90 -23.95
N LEU A 174 -32.75 10.48 -24.26
CA LEU A 174 -32.30 9.13 -23.92
C LEU A 174 -31.92 9.09 -22.44
N TRP A 175 -32.44 8.11 -21.72
CA TRP A 175 -32.19 7.92 -20.30
C TRP A 175 -31.69 6.51 -20.04
N ALA A 176 -30.60 6.35 -19.31
CA ALA A 176 -30.05 5.04 -18.97
C ALA A 176 -29.71 4.92 -17.49
N ASP A 177 -30.13 3.84 -16.82
CA ASP A 177 -29.77 3.57 -15.42
C ASP A 177 -28.60 2.59 -15.33
N VAL A 178 -27.63 2.91 -14.47
CA VAL A 178 -26.46 2.10 -14.18
C VAL A 178 -26.30 1.93 -12.67
N THR A 179 -26.19 0.68 -12.21
CA THR A 179 -25.93 0.40 -10.80
C THR A 179 -24.45 0.50 -10.49
N VAL A 180 -24.11 1.10 -9.36
CA VAL A 180 -22.72 1.26 -8.91
C VAL A 180 -22.02 -0.09 -8.77
N ALA A 181 -22.72 -1.11 -8.27
CA ALA A 181 -22.19 -2.47 -8.16
C ALA A 181 -21.76 -3.03 -9.52
N SER A 182 -22.58 -2.90 -10.57
CA SER A 182 -22.26 -3.41 -11.90
C SER A 182 -21.10 -2.68 -12.58
N MET A 183 -20.92 -1.39 -12.26
CA MET A 183 -19.75 -0.62 -12.67
C MET A 183 -18.50 -1.18 -11.97
N VAL A 184 -18.51 -1.25 -10.64
CA VAL A 184 -17.33 -1.63 -9.87
C VAL A 184 -16.89 -3.07 -10.12
N GLU A 185 -17.82 -4.02 -10.22
CA GLU A 185 -17.54 -5.44 -10.49
C GLU A 185 -16.68 -5.67 -11.74
N ARG A 186 -16.74 -4.78 -12.73
CA ARG A 186 -15.91 -4.85 -13.94
C ARG A 186 -14.43 -4.54 -13.69
N PHE A 187 -14.12 -3.79 -12.63
CA PHE A 187 -12.77 -3.34 -12.29
C PHE A 187 -12.18 -4.06 -11.07
N LEU A 188 -13.01 -4.74 -10.27
CA LEU A 188 -12.56 -5.50 -9.09
C LEU A 188 -11.55 -6.60 -9.40
N ALA A 189 -11.60 -7.19 -10.60
CA ALA A 189 -10.69 -8.27 -10.99
C ALA A 189 -9.26 -7.79 -11.28
N GLU A 190 -9.07 -6.49 -11.52
CA GLU A 190 -7.80 -5.91 -11.98
C GLU A 190 -7.04 -5.15 -10.88
N VAL A 191 -7.54 -5.15 -9.65
CA VAL A 191 -6.95 -4.40 -8.53
C VAL A 191 -5.55 -4.96 -8.24
N PRO A 192 -4.47 -4.18 -8.45
CA PRO A 192 -3.10 -4.69 -8.36
C PRO A 192 -2.59 -4.79 -6.91
N VAL A 193 -3.50 -4.74 -5.93
CA VAL A 193 -3.20 -4.72 -4.51
C VAL A 193 -3.87 -5.93 -3.86
N ASP A 194 -3.05 -6.92 -3.55
CA ASP A 194 -3.48 -8.14 -2.87
C ASP A 194 -4.19 -7.78 -1.56
N LYS A 195 -5.42 -8.30 -1.37
CA LYS A 195 -6.31 -8.03 -0.23
C LYS A 195 -6.71 -6.56 -0.01
N GLY A 196 -6.61 -5.72 -1.05
CA GLY A 196 -7.15 -4.36 -1.00
C GLY A 196 -8.67 -4.36 -0.98
N ILE A 197 -9.26 -3.61 -0.05
CA ILE A 197 -10.71 -3.42 0.07
C ILE A 197 -11.08 -2.11 -0.61
N ILE A 198 -11.97 -2.18 -1.60
CA ILE A 198 -12.45 -0.99 -2.32
C ILE A 198 -13.75 -0.53 -1.68
N SER A 199 -13.80 0.77 -1.39
CA SER A 199 -15.00 1.45 -0.93
C SER A 199 -15.23 2.70 -1.75
N LEU A 200 -16.49 3.02 -2.05
CA LEU A 200 -16.86 4.26 -2.72
C LEU A 200 -17.61 5.15 -1.75
N VAL A 201 -17.29 6.45 -1.70
CA VAL A 201 -17.90 7.39 -0.76
C VAL A 201 -18.32 8.67 -1.46
N ASP A 202 -19.57 9.10 -1.28
CA ASP A 202 -20.06 10.37 -1.84
C ASP A 202 -19.54 11.61 -1.07
N ALA A 203 -19.76 12.81 -1.62
CA ALA A 203 -19.41 14.07 -0.96
C ALA A 203 -20.10 14.27 0.42
N GLN A 204 -21.23 13.59 0.67
CA GLN A 204 -21.92 13.63 1.95
C GLN A 204 -21.31 12.66 2.98
N GLY A 205 -20.38 11.79 2.57
CA GLY A 205 -19.75 10.80 3.43
C GLY A 205 -20.54 9.51 3.57
N ARG A 206 -21.46 9.20 2.65
CA ARG A 206 -22.18 7.93 2.61
C ARG A 206 -21.44 6.92 1.76
N LEU A 207 -21.45 5.68 2.20
CA LEU A 207 -20.88 4.55 1.49
C LEU A 207 -21.76 4.18 0.30
N LEU A 208 -21.22 4.23 -0.91
CA LEU A 208 -21.91 3.85 -2.14
C LEU A 208 -21.62 2.41 -2.56
N TYR A 209 -20.51 1.84 -2.08
CA TYR A 209 -20.11 0.46 -2.37
C TYR A 209 -19.01 0.02 -1.40
N HIS A 210 -18.94 -1.29 -1.14
CA HIS A 210 -17.87 -1.93 -0.39
C HIS A 210 -17.59 -3.34 -0.95
N SER A 211 -16.34 -3.64 -1.31
CA SER A 211 -15.99 -4.86 -2.04
C SER A 211 -16.27 -6.18 -1.29
N GLU A 212 -16.16 -6.18 0.05
CA GLU A 212 -16.41 -7.41 0.83
C GLU A 212 -17.88 -7.65 1.17
N THR A 213 -18.65 -6.59 1.40
CA THR A 213 -20.02 -6.70 1.94
C THR A 213 -21.07 -6.43 0.86
N GLY A 214 -20.70 -5.73 -0.22
CA GLY A 214 -21.62 -5.25 -1.26
C GLY A 214 -22.62 -4.20 -0.77
N TYR A 215 -22.60 -3.86 0.53
CA TYR A 215 -23.58 -2.96 1.14
C TYR A 215 -23.27 -1.50 0.84
N ALA A 216 -24.34 -0.73 0.66
CA ALA A 216 -24.29 0.70 0.41
C ALA A 216 -25.47 1.42 1.06
N GLY A 217 -25.25 2.70 1.38
CA GLY A 217 -26.25 3.65 1.83
C GLY A 217 -26.16 4.10 3.28
N GLU A 218 -25.28 3.49 4.07
CA GLU A 218 -24.97 3.96 5.42
C GLU A 218 -23.88 5.03 5.43
N PRO A 219 -23.84 5.91 6.45
CA PRO A 219 -22.70 6.80 6.66
C PRO A 219 -21.40 5.99 6.77
N ALA A 220 -20.35 6.42 6.08
CA ALA A 220 -19.04 5.84 6.24
C ALA A 220 -18.55 6.09 7.68
N ALA A 221 -18.24 5.01 8.39
CA ALA A 221 -17.70 5.04 9.73
C ALA A 221 -16.20 5.28 9.69
N ALA A 222 -15.74 6.29 10.44
CA ALA A 222 -14.34 6.60 10.63
C ALA A 222 -13.98 6.58 12.12
N GLY A 223 -12.97 5.79 12.47
CA GLY A 223 -12.41 5.69 13.81
C GLY A 223 -11.18 6.58 13.98
N GLY A 224 -11.09 7.23 15.14
CA GLY A 224 -9.96 8.10 15.49
C GLY A 224 -9.89 9.41 14.69
N PRO A 225 -8.90 10.27 14.98
CA PRO A 225 -8.72 11.54 14.28
C PRO A 225 -8.21 11.34 12.84
N GLU A 226 -7.34 10.38 12.59
CA GLU A 226 -6.77 10.15 11.25
C GLU A 226 -7.80 9.58 10.27
N GLY A 227 -8.62 8.60 10.69
CA GLY A 227 -9.71 8.08 9.86
C GLY A 227 -10.72 9.16 9.48
N ARG A 228 -11.05 10.08 10.41
CA ARG A 228 -11.95 11.21 10.13
C ARG A 228 -11.33 12.18 9.13
N ARG A 229 -10.05 12.50 9.27
CA ARG A 229 -9.32 13.34 8.31
C ARG A 229 -9.36 12.73 6.91
N LEU A 230 -9.06 11.43 6.77
CA LEU A 230 -9.08 10.74 5.48
C LEU A 230 -10.48 10.76 4.86
N LEU A 231 -11.52 10.54 5.67
CA LEU A 231 -12.90 10.63 5.21
C LEU A 231 -13.29 12.07 4.81
N GLU A 232 -12.84 13.08 5.53
CA GLU A 232 -13.07 14.50 5.19
C GLU A 232 -12.37 14.89 3.90
N GLU A 233 -11.13 14.44 3.67
CA GLU A 233 -10.41 14.67 2.42
C GLU A 233 -11.13 14.00 1.24
N ALA A 234 -11.57 12.75 1.40
CA ALA A 234 -12.33 12.02 0.39
C ALA A 234 -13.68 12.70 0.09
N ARG A 235 -14.40 13.18 1.11
CA ARG A 235 -15.63 13.97 0.95
C ARG A 235 -15.40 15.30 0.26
N GLY A 236 -14.23 15.91 0.49
CA GLY A 236 -13.78 17.13 -0.17
C GLY A 236 -13.31 16.91 -1.61
N LEU A 237 -13.47 15.70 -2.17
CA LEU A 237 -13.01 15.31 -3.50
C LEU A 237 -11.52 15.62 -3.71
N ARG A 238 -10.69 15.30 -2.70
CA ARG A 238 -9.24 15.43 -2.77
C ARG A 238 -8.63 14.05 -2.80
N ALA A 239 -7.52 13.89 -3.50
CA ALA A 239 -6.70 12.70 -3.36
C ALA A 239 -5.89 12.77 -2.06
N GLY A 240 -5.59 11.61 -1.49
CA GLY A 240 -4.78 11.54 -0.28
C GLY A 240 -4.42 10.12 0.12
N PHE A 241 -3.56 10.02 1.12
CA PHE A 241 -3.10 8.78 1.71
C PHE A 241 -2.86 8.95 3.20
N GLY A 242 -3.07 7.89 3.96
CA GLY A 242 -2.71 7.83 5.36
C GLY A 242 -3.16 6.55 6.02
N ARG A 243 -2.77 6.37 7.27
CA ARG A 243 -3.28 5.29 8.12
C ARG A 243 -4.53 5.76 8.85
N GLY A 244 -5.50 4.88 9.02
CA GLY A 244 -6.69 5.20 9.78
C GLY A 244 -7.60 4.00 9.96
N VAL A 245 -8.61 4.17 10.81
CA VAL A 245 -9.67 3.18 10.94
C VAL A 245 -10.84 3.63 10.09
N LEU A 246 -11.13 2.92 9.01
CA LEU A 246 -12.27 3.16 8.12
C LEU A 246 -13.13 1.89 8.07
N GLN A 247 -14.44 2.04 8.24
CA GLN A 247 -15.39 0.92 8.30
C GLN A 247 -15.03 -0.16 9.34
N GLY A 248 -14.38 0.25 10.44
CA GLY A 248 -13.90 -0.66 11.49
C GLY A 248 -12.57 -1.37 11.18
N ILE A 249 -11.94 -1.07 10.03
CA ILE A 249 -10.71 -1.70 9.56
C ILE A 249 -9.54 -0.74 9.82
N ASP A 250 -8.58 -1.13 10.67
CA ASP A 250 -7.30 -0.41 10.85
C ASP A 250 -6.37 -0.73 9.68
N GLY A 251 -6.11 0.26 8.84
CA GLY A 251 -5.38 0.06 7.59
C GLY A 251 -4.77 1.34 7.05
N PHE A 252 -3.99 1.16 5.99
CA PHE A 252 -3.58 2.25 5.12
C PHE A 252 -4.68 2.49 4.10
N VAL A 253 -5.02 3.74 3.85
CA VAL A 253 -6.07 4.14 2.93
C VAL A 253 -5.50 5.13 1.94
N ALA A 254 -5.56 4.78 0.66
CA ALA A 254 -5.37 5.70 -0.45
C ALA A 254 -6.75 6.06 -1.01
N HIS A 255 -6.94 7.32 -1.38
CA HIS A 255 -8.20 7.77 -1.95
C HIS A 255 -8.00 8.79 -3.06
N ALA A 256 -8.92 8.81 -4.03
CA ALA A 256 -8.93 9.77 -5.12
C ALA A 256 -10.37 10.02 -5.63
N PRO A 257 -10.66 11.23 -6.12
CA PRO A 257 -11.99 11.59 -6.59
C PRO A 257 -12.29 11.09 -8.01
N VAL A 258 -13.55 10.75 -8.25
CA VAL A 258 -14.17 10.67 -9.57
C VAL A 258 -15.06 11.90 -9.71
N GLU A 259 -14.49 12.99 -10.21
CA GLU A 259 -15.14 14.31 -10.22
C GLU A 259 -16.47 14.30 -10.97
N LYS A 260 -16.54 13.58 -12.10
CA LYS A 260 -17.72 13.51 -12.97
C LYS A 260 -18.98 12.98 -12.27
N LEU A 261 -18.82 12.15 -11.23
CA LEU A 261 -19.93 11.57 -10.47
C LEU A 261 -19.97 12.04 -9.00
N GLY A 262 -19.01 12.86 -8.58
CA GLY A 262 -19.01 13.50 -7.25
C GLY A 262 -18.76 12.54 -6.07
N PHE A 263 -18.02 11.46 -6.29
CA PHE A 263 -17.61 10.51 -5.24
C PHE A 263 -16.10 10.29 -5.24
N SER A 264 -15.58 9.69 -4.19
CA SER A 264 -14.18 9.25 -4.10
C SER A 264 -14.07 7.74 -4.00
N VAL A 265 -13.07 7.19 -4.69
CA VAL A 265 -12.64 5.79 -4.58
C VAL A 265 -11.65 5.71 -3.43
N LEU A 266 -11.90 4.80 -2.48
CA LEU A 266 -11.03 4.52 -1.36
C LEU A 266 -10.52 3.07 -1.50
N LEU A 267 -9.21 2.90 -1.42
CA LEU A 267 -8.55 1.60 -1.33
C LEU A 267 -7.95 1.46 0.07
N THR A 268 -8.50 0.54 0.85
CA THR A 268 -8.06 0.24 2.20
C THR A 268 -7.28 -1.08 2.22
N VAL A 269 -6.05 -1.05 2.70
CA VAL A 269 -5.24 -2.25 2.93
C VAL A 269 -5.08 -2.44 4.43
N PRO A 270 -5.58 -3.55 5.01
CA PRO A 270 -5.44 -3.81 6.45
C PRO A 270 -3.97 -3.76 6.91
N SER A 271 -3.72 -3.14 8.07
CA SER A 271 -2.37 -3.00 8.63
C SER A 271 -1.69 -4.36 8.86
N SER A 272 -2.47 -5.41 9.13
CA SER A 272 -1.99 -6.79 9.28
C SER A 272 -1.37 -7.35 8.01
N ASP A 273 -1.96 -7.05 6.85
CA ASP A 273 -1.49 -7.53 5.55
C ASP A 273 -0.36 -6.65 5.01
N PHE A 274 -0.42 -5.35 5.28
CA PHE A 274 0.66 -4.41 4.97
C PHE A 274 2.00 -4.82 5.59
N LEU A 275 1.97 -5.29 6.85
CA LEU A 275 3.16 -5.71 7.59
C LEU A 275 3.59 -7.16 7.32
N ALA A 276 2.78 -7.98 6.64
CA ALA A 276 3.10 -9.38 6.42
C ALA A 276 4.38 -9.55 5.58
N ALA A 277 4.52 -8.79 4.49
CA ALA A 277 5.73 -8.79 3.67
C ALA A 277 6.99 -8.29 4.44
N SER A 278 6.80 -7.42 5.43
CA SER A 278 7.88 -6.93 6.30
C SER A 278 8.43 -8.03 7.22
N ARG A 279 7.57 -8.94 7.69
CA ARG A 279 7.96 -9.98 8.67
C ARG A 279 8.97 -10.97 8.11
N ASP A 280 8.82 -11.36 6.84
CA ASP A 280 9.77 -12.27 6.19
C ASP A 280 11.14 -11.62 6.04
N LEU A 281 11.16 -10.34 5.65
CA LEU A 281 12.40 -9.56 5.50
C LEU A 281 13.07 -9.31 6.86
N GLN A 282 12.29 -8.99 7.90
CA GLN A 282 12.78 -8.88 9.28
C GLN A 282 13.36 -10.21 9.77
N THR A 283 12.71 -11.34 9.47
CA THR A 283 13.19 -12.68 9.86
C THR A 283 14.52 -13.00 9.17
N LEU A 284 14.65 -12.68 7.88
CA LEU A 284 15.90 -12.83 7.14
C LEU A 284 17.04 -11.98 7.74
N VAL A 285 16.77 -10.70 8.04
CA VAL A 285 17.75 -9.80 8.65
C VAL A 285 18.15 -10.29 10.05
N LEU A 286 17.21 -10.75 10.86
CA LEU A 286 17.48 -11.35 12.17
C LEU A 286 18.39 -12.59 12.04
N LEU A 287 18.11 -13.46 11.07
CA LEU A 287 18.93 -14.65 10.82
C LEU A 287 20.35 -14.26 10.39
N LEU A 288 20.49 -13.28 9.50
CA LEU A 288 21.80 -12.74 9.10
C LEU A 288 22.56 -12.13 10.28
N CYS A 289 21.89 -11.36 11.14
CA CYS A 289 22.46 -10.81 12.35
C CYS A 289 22.96 -11.90 13.30
N LEU A 290 22.19 -12.99 13.45
CA LEU A 290 22.54 -14.11 14.32
C LEU A 290 23.74 -14.90 13.77
N VAL A 291 23.80 -15.10 12.46
CA VAL A 291 24.97 -15.70 11.78
C VAL A 291 26.21 -14.82 11.94
N ALA A 292 26.08 -13.51 11.74
CA ALA A 292 27.18 -12.56 11.93
C ALA A 292 27.67 -12.53 13.39
N LEU A 293 26.75 -12.57 14.35
CA LEU A 293 27.09 -12.62 15.77
C LEU A 293 27.80 -13.93 16.13
N ALA A 294 27.31 -15.07 15.65
CA ALA A 294 27.94 -16.37 15.85
C ALA A 294 29.36 -16.40 15.24
N GLY A 295 29.50 -15.98 13.98
CA GLY A 295 30.80 -15.91 13.29
C GLY A 295 31.78 -14.96 13.98
N GLY A 296 31.35 -13.76 14.36
CA GLY A 296 32.16 -12.79 15.09
C GLY A 296 32.61 -13.31 16.46
N THR A 297 31.72 -13.99 17.19
CA THR A 297 32.05 -14.60 18.49
C THR A 297 33.06 -15.73 18.33
N VAL A 298 32.91 -16.60 17.33
CA VAL A 298 33.88 -17.67 17.04
C VAL A 298 35.25 -17.08 16.69
N LEU A 299 35.29 -16.06 15.83
CA LEU A 299 36.53 -15.41 15.43
C LEU A 299 37.23 -14.72 16.61
N ALA A 300 36.49 -13.99 17.43
CA ALA A 300 36.96 -13.37 18.67
C ALA A 300 37.57 -14.41 19.63
N LEU A 301 36.86 -15.52 19.86
CA LEU A 301 37.36 -16.61 20.72
C LEU A 301 38.67 -17.23 20.19
N LEU A 302 38.82 -17.38 18.88
CA LEU A 302 40.03 -17.94 18.26
C LEU A 302 41.23 -16.98 18.41
N LEU A 303 41.03 -15.69 18.12
CA LEU A 303 42.08 -14.67 18.21
C LEU A 303 42.47 -14.39 19.67
N GLY A 304 41.48 -14.13 20.53
CA GLY A 304 41.69 -13.83 21.95
C GLY A 304 42.37 -14.98 22.70
N ARG A 305 42.12 -16.24 22.32
CA ARG A 305 42.77 -17.41 22.94
C ARG A 305 44.27 -17.44 22.69
N ASN A 306 44.71 -17.18 21.45
CA ASN A 306 46.14 -17.19 21.13
C ASN A 306 46.87 -16.03 21.79
N PHE A 307 46.30 -14.82 21.69
CA PHE A 307 46.86 -13.61 22.28
C PHE A 307 47.00 -13.73 23.80
N THR A 308 45.94 -14.15 24.50
CA THR A 308 45.95 -14.33 25.96
C THR A 308 46.95 -15.40 26.39
N ARG A 309 47.06 -16.52 25.65
CA ARG A 309 47.98 -17.61 25.99
C ARG A 309 49.42 -17.14 25.95
N ASP A 310 49.79 -16.42 24.91
CA ASP A 310 51.17 -15.98 24.71
C ASP A 310 51.54 -14.86 25.71
N LEU A 311 50.62 -13.93 25.99
CA LEU A 311 50.78 -12.96 27.11
C LEU A 311 51.02 -13.64 28.47
N LEU A 312 50.25 -14.69 28.79
CA LEU A 312 50.45 -15.44 30.04
C LEU A 312 51.77 -16.24 30.07
N ARG A 313 52.34 -16.59 28.91
CA ARG A 313 53.68 -17.19 28.84
C ARG A 313 54.76 -16.14 29.07
N ILE A 314 54.60 -14.94 28.50
CA ILE A 314 55.49 -13.80 28.77
C ILE A 314 55.49 -13.48 30.26
N GLY A 315 54.31 -13.28 30.86
CA GLY A 315 54.18 -12.96 32.28
C GLY A 315 54.86 -13.98 33.19
N ARG A 316 54.58 -15.28 32.99
CA ARG A 316 55.23 -16.35 33.76
C ARG A 316 56.74 -16.42 33.57
N HIS A 317 57.24 -16.15 32.36
CA HIS A 317 58.68 -16.15 32.13
C HIS A 317 59.39 -15.00 32.86
N VAL A 318 58.76 -13.82 32.89
CA VAL A 318 59.29 -12.67 33.65
C VAL A 318 59.28 -12.95 35.15
N GLU A 319 58.24 -13.61 35.68
CA GLU A 319 58.19 -14.06 37.08
C GLU A 319 59.35 -15.01 37.41
N LEU A 320 59.62 -16.02 36.58
CA LEU A 320 60.74 -16.95 36.76
C LEU A 320 62.11 -16.24 36.77
N VAL A 321 62.31 -15.29 35.85
CA VAL A 321 63.52 -14.47 35.78
C VAL A 321 63.69 -13.63 37.06
N ALA A 322 62.59 -13.06 37.58
CA ALA A 322 62.60 -12.29 38.84
C ALA A 322 62.88 -13.16 40.07
N GLU A 323 62.48 -14.43 40.07
CA GLU A 323 62.81 -15.43 41.09
C GLU A 323 64.26 -15.95 40.99
N GLY A 324 65.01 -15.52 39.96
CA GLY A 324 66.41 -15.85 39.75
C GLY A 324 66.67 -17.04 38.80
N ASP A 325 65.63 -17.61 38.19
CA ASP A 325 65.79 -18.63 37.14
C ASP A 325 66.09 -17.99 35.78
N LEU A 326 67.38 -17.75 35.51
CA LEU A 326 67.88 -17.19 34.25
C LEU A 326 68.20 -18.25 33.19
N GLY A 327 68.02 -19.55 33.51
CA GLY A 327 68.39 -20.64 32.62
C GLY A 327 67.40 -20.88 31.49
N GLN A 328 66.16 -20.39 31.63
CA GLN A 328 65.11 -20.58 30.64
C GLN A 328 65.14 -19.48 29.56
N ARG A 329 64.57 -19.80 28.40
CA ARG A 329 64.37 -18.85 27.30
C ARG A 329 62.91 -18.89 26.83
N LEU A 330 62.32 -17.72 26.66
CA LEU A 330 60.96 -17.55 26.16
C LEU A 330 60.91 -17.71 24.64
N ARG A 331 60.12 -18.67 24.14
CA ARG A 331 59.90 -18.87 22.70
C ARG A 331 58.45 -18.58 22.33
N ILE A 332 58.25 -17.49 21.58
CA ILE A 332 56.96 -17.10 21.00
C ILE A 332 57.16 -16.98 19.49
N GLY A 333 56.30 -17.65 18.72
CA GLY A 333 56.34 -17.70 17.24
C GLY A 333 55.09 -17.11 16.63
N SER A 334 54.66 -15.94 17.10
CA SER A 334 53.46 -15.24 16.64
C SER A 334 53.69 -14.37 15.40
N GLY A 335 54.96 -14.05 15.07
CA GLY A 335 55.31 -13.19 13.93
C GLY A 335 54.98 -11.70 14.13
N ASP A 336 54.47 -11.32 15.29
CA ASP A 336 53.96 -9.98 15.62
C ASP A 336 54.80 -9.29 16.72
N GLU A 337 54.24 -8.24 17.33
CA GLU A 337 54.82 -7.49 18.44
C GLU A 337 55.16 -8.37 19.65
N LEU A 338 54.41 -9.45 19.91
CA LEU A 338 54.66 -10.34 21.05
C LEU A 338 55.94 -11.16 20.86
N GLN A 339 56.22 -11.59 19.63
CA GLN A 339 57.49 -12.27 19.32
C GLN A 339 58.68 -11.32 19.49
N ARG A 340 58.55 -10.06 19.07
CA ARG A 340 59.60 -9.04 19.28
C ARG A 340 59.85 -8.81 20.77
N LEU A 341 58.79 -8.71 21.58
CA LEU A 341 58.90 -8.57 23.03
C LEU A 341 59.60 -9.77 23.68
N ALA A 342 59.28 -11.00 23.25
CA ALA A 342 59.94 -12.20 23.74
C ALA A 342 61.45 -12.19 23.47
N VAL A 343 61.86 -11.74 22.28
CA VAL A 343 63.27 -11.59 21.89
C VAL A 343 63.98 -10.58 22.79
N SER A 344 63.38 -9.41 23.02
CA SER A 344 63.95 -8.38 23.90
C SER A 344 64.08 -8.85 25.36
N ILE A 345 63.08 -9.58 25.88
CA ILE A 345 63.15 -10.15 27.24
C ILE A 345 64.28 -11.18 27.34
N ASN A 346 64.44 -12.05 26.36
CA ASN A 346 65.54 -13.02 26.35
C ASN A 346 66.92 -12.33 26.37
N ALA A 347 67.10 -11.27 25.58
CA ALA A 347 68.34 -10.50 25.56
C ALA A 347 68.64 -9.83 26.92
N MET A 348 67.60 -9.33 27.61
CA MET A 348 67.74 -8.81 28.97
C MET A 348 68.15 -9.91 29.96
N THR A 349 67.49 -11.06 29.94
CA THR A 349 67.82 -12.23 30.79
C THR A 349 69.27 -12.68 30.58
N GLU A 350 69.74 -12.70 29.34
CA GLU A 350 71.12 -13.03 28.99
C GLU A 350 72.12 -12.01 29.57
N ASN A 351 71.84 -10.71 29.45
CA ASN A 351 72.68 -9.66 30.04
C ASN A 351 72.73 -9.73 31.57
N LEU A 352 71.61 -10.04 32.23
CA LEU A 352 71.56 -10.26 33.68
C LEU A 352 72.39 -11.48 34.09
N GLN A 353 72.28 -12.58 33.34
CA GLN A 353 73.05 -13.80 33.57
C GLN A 353 74.55 -13.55 33.44
N HIS A 354 74.96 -12.79 32.42
CA HIS A 354 76.36 -12.37 32.23
C HIS A 354 76.86 -11.48 33.36
N SER A 355 76.07 -10.51 33.82
CA SER A 355 76.47 -9.57 34.88
C SER A 355 76.66 -10.30 36.22
N LEU A 356 75.72 -11.17 36.60
CA LEU A 356 75.81 -11.98 37.82
C LEU A 356 76.95 -13.00 37.77
N SER A 357 77.29 -13.50 36.58
CA SER A 357 78.44 -14.41 36.40
C SER A 357 79.81 -13.72 36.53
N ARG A 358 79.87 -12.39 36.41
CA ARG A 358 81.10 -11.58 36.54
C ARG A 358 81.36 -11.11 37.97
N GLU A 359 80.34 -11.08 38.82
CA GLU A 359 80.44 -10.70 40.24
C GLU A 359 80.73 -11.89 41.18
N ARG A 360 80.67 -13.13 40.67
CA ARG A 360 81.18 -14.33 41.35
C ARG A 360 82.60 -14.62 40.90
#